data_AF-A0A2D4KYW8-F1
#
_entry.id   AF-A0A2D4KYW8-F1
#
_cell.length_a   1.000
_cell.length_b   1.000
_cell.length_c   1.000
_cell.angle_alpha   90.00
_cell.angle_beta   90.00
_cell.angle_gamma   90.00
#
_symmetry.space_group_name_H-M   'P 1'
#
loop_
_entity.id
_entity.type
_entity.pdbx_description
1 polymer ?
#
loop_
_entity_poly.entity_id
_entity_poly.type
_entity_poly.pdbx_seq_one_letter_code
_entity_poly.pdbx_strand_id
1 'polypeptide(L)'
;ELDEDFDAIFNPNAPKLISPVLFLVDNHHEVYLWQGWWPVENKIAGSARMRWASDRKCAMETVLQYCKGKNVKNPPKSYLIHAGLEPLTFTNMFPSWEHRDEIAEITEMDAEASNQIILVEDVLAKLCQKFYPLADLLARPLPEGVDPLNLEIYLSNEDFEAALQLTREEYNALPSWKQVNLKKAKGLF
;
A
#
# COMPACT_ATOMS: atom_id res chain seq x y z
N GLU A 1 22.10 -20.27 7.33
CA GLU A 1 21.99 -19.59 6.03
C GLU A 1 20.87 -18.58 6.14
N LEU A 2 21.16 -17.31 5.87
CA LEU A 2 20.10 -16.35 5.58
C LEU A 2 19.52 -16.74 4.22
N ASP A 3 18.23 -16.54 4.05
CA ASP A 3 17.49 -16.86 2.82
C ASP A 3 18.20 -16.18 1.63
N GLU A 4 18.43 -16.89 0.51
CA GLU A 4 19.08 -16.32 -0.67
C GLU A 4 18.33 -15.07 -1.17
N ASP A 5 17.02 -15.03 -0.93
CA ASP A 5 16.15 -13.89 -1.21
C ASP A 5 16.41 -12.68 -0.30
N PHE A 6 16.84 -12.90 0.95
CA PHE A 6 17.25 -11.82 1.86
C PHE A 6 18.56 -11.22 1.39
N ASP A 7 19.56 -12.05 1.07
CA ASP A 7 20.85 -11.60 0.54
C ASP A 7 20.71 -10.86 -0.80
N ALA A 8 19.68 -11.21 -1.60
CA ALA A 8 19.36 -10.54 -2.86
C ALA A 8 18.88 -9.08 -2.69
N ILE A 9 18.33 -8.70 -1.53
CA ILE A 9 18.00 -7.30 -1.20
C ILE A 9 19.30 -6.46 -1.20
N PHE A 10 20.36 -7.01 -0.62
CA PHE A 10 21.62 -6.33 -0.37
C PHE A 10 22.62 -6.46 -1.51
N ASN A 11 22.43 -7.43 -2.41
CA ASN A 11 23.38 -7.73 -3.46
C ASN A 11 23.05 -6.93 -4.75
N PRO A 12 23.90 -5.96 -5.16
CA PRO A 12 23.71 -5.20 -6.41
C PRO A 12 23.72 -6.09 -7.66
N ASN A 13 24.34 -7.27 -7.56
CA ASN A 13 24.44 -8.28 -8.62
C ASN A 13 23.41 -9.41 -8.49
N ALA A 14 22.56 -9.41 -7.46
CA ALA A 14 21.48 -10.37 -7.40
C ALA A 14 20.58 -10.19 -8.63
N PRO A 15 20.05 -11.28 -9.21
CA PRO A 15 19.01 -11.16 -10.22
C PRO A 15 17.97 -10.20 -9.65
N LYS A 16 17.71 -9.09 -10.36
CA LYS A 16 16.78 -8.05 -9.91
C LYS A 16 15.56 -8.77 -9.32
N LEU A 17 15.24 -8.52 -8.06
CA LEU A 17 13.96 -8.97 -7.49
C LEU A 17 12.87 -8.26 -8.30
N ILE A 18 12.41 -8.89 -9.38
CA ILE A 18 11.33 -8.38 -10.23
C ILE A 18 10.01 -8.82 -9.60
N SER A 19 9.72 -8.32 -8.40
CA SER A 19 8.42 -8.46 -7.75
C SER A 19 8.42 -7.60 -6.52
N PRO A 20 7.30 -6.97 -6.15
CA PRO A 20 7.26 -6.35 -4.84
C PRO A 20 7.40 -7.44 -3.77
N VAL A 21 8.30 -7.21 -2.83
CA VAL A 21 8.53 -8.11 -1.69
C VAL A 21 8.42 -7.31 -0.41
N LEU A 22 8.00 -7.97 0.65
CA LEU A 22 7.88 -7.39 1.98
C LEU A 22 8.77 -8.17 2.94
N PHE A 23 9.67 -7.48 3.63
CA PHE A 23 10.53 -8.07 4.65
C PHE A 23 10.25 -7.43 6.00
N LEU A 24 10.13 -8.26 7.04
CA LEU A 24 10.10 -7.81 8.43
C LEU A 24 11.53 -7.87 8.98
N VAL A 25 12.04 -6.73 9.46
CA VAL A 25 13.36 -6.63 10.08
C VAL A 25 13.20 -6.15 11.52
N ASP A 26 13.61 -6.96 12.49
CA ASP A 26 13.55 -6.60 13.91
C ASP A 26 14.95 -6.26 14.44
N ASN A 27 15.13 -5.06 14.98
CA ASN A 27 16.40 -4.58 15.54
C ASN A 27 16.46 -4.57 17.08
N HIS A 28 15.55 -5.29 17.72
CA HIS A 28 15.24 -5.26 19.15
C HIS A 28 14.50 -4.02 19.64
N HIS A 29 14.86 -2.82 19.21
CA HIS A 29 14.27 -1.54 19.67
C HIS A 29 13.03 -1.13 18.85
N GLU A 30 13.10 -1.36 17.55
CA GLU A 30 12.13 -1.00 16.53
C GLU A 30 11.98 -2.16 15.54
N VAL A 31 10.83 -2.21 14.86
CA VAL A 31 10.57 -3.20 13.80
C VAL A 31 10.35 -2.45 12.49
N TYR A 32 10.91 -2.94 11.41
CA TYR A 32 10.76 -2.34 10.09
C TYR A 32 10.03 -3.30 9.16
N LEU A 33 9.07 -2.78 8.42
CA LEU A 33 8.50 -3.43 7.24
C LEU A 33 9.17 -2.81 6.02
N TRP A 34 10.17 -3.49 5.46
CA TRP A 34 10.79 -3.06 4.21
C TRP A 34 9.94 -3.50 3.03
N GLN A 35 9.68 -2.57 2.12
CA GLN A 35 8.84 -2.73 0.96
C GLN A 35 9.64 -2.52 -0.32
N GLY A 36 9.64 -3.54 -1.17
CA GLY A 36 10.24 -3.49 -2.50
C GLY A 36 9.59 -2.48 -3.43
N TRP A 37 10.22 -2.30 -4.59
CA TRP A 37 9.78 -1.38 -5.63
C TRP A 37 9.15 -2.14 -6.81
N TRP A 38 8.44 -1.40 -7.65
CA TRP A 38 7.91 -1.91 -8.91
C TRP A 38 8.57 -1.20 -10.09
N PRO A 39 8.94 -1.91 -11.16
CA PRO A 39 9.33 -1.24 -12.39
C PRO A 39 8.12 -0.50 -12.99
N VAL A 40 8.37 0.66 -13.58
CA VAL A 40 7.37 1.55 -14.19
C VAL A 40 6.67 0.93 -15.41
N GLU A 41 7.12 -0.25 -15.89
CA GLU A 41 6.55 -0.89 -17.07
C GLU A 41 5.05 -1.19 -16.92
N ASN A 42 4.29 -0.75 -17.93
CA ASN A 42 2.83 -0.82 -18.07
C ASN A 42 2.22 -2.25 -18.15
N LYS A 43 2.95 -3.28 -17.69
CA LYS A 43 2.57 -4.70 -17.78
C LYS A 43 2.12 -5.30 -16.45
N ILE A 44 1.84 -4.48 -15.43
CA ILE A 44 1.27 -4.98 -14.18
C ILE A 44 -0.23 -5.20 -14.40
N ALA A 45 -0.65 -6.46 -14.48
CA ALA A 45 -2.07 -6.80 -14.55
C ALA A 45 -2.82 -6.22 -13.33
N GLY A 46 -4.06 -5.74 -13.51
CA GLY A 46 -4.87 -5.20 -12.40
C GLY A 46 -5.04 -6.18 -11.23
N SER A 47 -5.05 -7.49 -11.50
CA SER A 47 -5.06 -8.53 -10.47
C SER A 47 -3.78 -8.58 -9.62
N ALA A 48 -2.63 -8.21 -10.17
CA ALA A 48 -1.38 -8.11 -9.42
C ALA A 48 -1.40 -6.94 -8.42
N ARG A 49 -1.99 -5.80 -8.79
CA ARG A 49 -2.18 -4.66 -7.87
C ARG A 49 -3.13 -4.98 -6.73
N MET A 50 -4.25 -5.66 -7.01
CA MET A 50 -5.18 -6.09 -5.96
C MET A 50 -4.54 -7.09 -4.99
N ARG A 51 -3.79 -8.08 -5.50
CA ARG A 51 -3.04 -9.01 -4.65
C ARG A 51 -2.02 -8.27 -3.78
N TRP A 52 -1.27 -7.35 -4.38
CA TRP A 52 -0.28 -6.56 -3.66
C TRP A 52 -0.87 -5.73 -2.51
N ALA A 53 -2.00 -5.05 -2.73
CA ALA A 53 -2.69 -4.32 -1.67
C ALA A 53 -3.13 -5.25 -0.53
N SER A 54 -3.62 -6.46 -0.86
CA SER A 54 -3.98 -7.48 0.13
C SER A 54 -2.76 -7.99 0.91
N ASP A 55 -1.66 -8.29 0.22
CA ASP A 55 -0.43 -8.78 0.83
C ASP A 55 0.20 -7.73 1.74
N ARG A 56 0.25 -6.46 1.30
CA ARG A 56 0.69 -5.32 2.12
C ARG A 56 -0.14 -5.18 3.39
N LYS A 57 -1.47 -5.22 3.27
CA LYS A 57 -2.36 -5.14 4.42
C LYS A 57 -2.08 -6.27 5.43
N CYS A 58 -2.00 -7.51 4.94
CA CYS A 58 -1.70 -8.68 5.77
C CYS A 58 -0.32 -8.58 6.45
N ALA A 59 0.70 -8.11 5.74
CA ALA A 59 2.03 -7.90 6.29
C ALA A 59 2.06 -6.82 7.38
N MET A 60 1.37 -5.70 7.16
CA MET A 60 1.25 -4.64 8.16
C MET A 60 0.51 -5.12 9.42
N GLU A 61 -0.59 -5.85 9.25
CA GLU A 61 -1.29 -6.49 10.38
C GLU A 61 -0.35 -7.45 11.12
N THR A 62 0.40 -8.27 10.40
CA THR A 62 1.37 -9.22 10.96
C THR A 62 2.44 -8.50 11.77
N VAL A 63 3.01 -7.41 11.27
CA VAL A 63 4.01 -6.59 11.98
C VAL A 63 3.45 -6.04 13.28
N LEU A 64 2.22 -5.51 13.28
CA LEU A 64 1.60 -4.98 14.50
C LEU A 64 1.32 -6.09 15.53
N GLN A 65 0.88 -7.27 15.08
CA GLN A 65 0.70 -8.43 15.96
C GLN A 65 2.04 -8.93 16.52
N TYR A 66 3.09 -8.97 15.69
CA TYR A 66 4.44 -9.33 16.10
C TYR A 66 4.96 -8.38 17.20
N CYS A 67 4.84 -7.07 17.01
CA CYS A 67 5.26 -6.06 18.00
C CYS A 67 4.50 -6.24 19.33
N LYS A 68 3.17 -6.45 19.27
CA LYS A 68 2.35 -6.71 20.46
C LYS A 68 2.77 -8.00 21.18
N GLY A 69 3.06 -9.07 20.42
CA GLY A 69 3.53 -10.34 20.97
C GLY A 69 4.89 -10.24 21.65
N LYS A 70 5.78 -9.38 21.13
CA LYS A 70 7.12 -9.15 21.68
C LYS A 70 7.09 -8.43 23.03
N ASN A 71 6.21 -7.44 23.20
CA ASN A 71 5.98 -6.80 24.50
C ASN A 71 4.56 -6.22 24.57
N VAL A 72 3.68 -6.87 25.34
CA VAL A 72 2.27 -6.45 25.47
C VAL A 72 2.12 -5.09 26.14
N LYS A 73 2.98 -4.75 27.11
CA LYS A 73 2.87 -3.51 27.89
C LYS A 73 3.44 -2.30 27.16
N ASN A 74 4.52 -2.52 26.42
CA ASN A 74 5.19 -1.49 25.64
C ASN A 74 5.71 -2.09 24.33
N PRO A 75 4.81 -2.32 23.35
CA PRO A 75 5.21 -2.84 22.05
C PRO A 75 6.24 -1.91 21.40
N PRO A 76 7.29 -2.43 20.74
CA PRO A 76 8.18 -1.60 19.95
C PRO A 76 7.39 -0.92 18.82
N LYS A 77 7.84 0.26 18.42
CA LYS A 77 7.27 0.94 17.24
C LYS A 77 7.66 0.20 15.98
N SER A 78 6.78 0.28 14.97
CA SER A 78 7.03 -0.27 13.65
C SER A 78 6.91 0.76 12.54
N TYR A 79 7.85 0.70 11.60
CA TYR A 79 7.96 1.68 10.51
C TYR A 79 7.96 1.02 9.14
N LEU A 80 7.29 1.67 8.18
CA LEU A 80 7.33 1.27 6.77
C LEU A 80 8.56 1.90 6.11
N ILE A 81 9.37 1.09 5.45
CA ILE A 81 10.58 1.51 4.75
C ILE A 81 10.43 1.18 3.28
N HIS A 82 10.62 2.14 2.40
CA HIS A 82 10.56 1.93 0.96
C HIS A 82 11.94 1.67 0.38
N ALA A 83 12.03 0.72 -0.55
CA ALA A 83 13.24 0.45 -1.31
C ALA A 83 13.78 1.74 -1.96
N GLY A 84 15.08 1.99 -1.80
CA GLY A 84 15.75 3.19 -2.30
C GLY A 84 15.63 4.41 -1.39
N LEU A 85 14.74 4.41 -0.39
CA LEU A 85 14.55 5.50 0.57
C LEU A 85 14.80 5.03 2.02
N GLU A 86 15.74 4.12 2.21
CA GLU A 86 16.05 3.57 3.53
C GLU A 86 16.76 4.61 4.44
N PRO A 87 16.25 4.86 5.66
CA PRO A 87 16.88 5.78 6.60
C PRO A 87 18.15 5.17 7.21
N LEU A 88 19.03 6.01 7.75
CA LEU A 88 20.25 5.55 8.43
C LEU A 88 19.97 4.65 9.64
N THR A 89 18.82 4.81 10.30
CA THR A 89 18.40 3.90 11.37
C THR A 89 18.19 2.47 10.88
N PHE A 90 17.86 2.30 9.59
CA PHE A 90 17.73 1.01 8.94
C PHE A 90 19.05 0.51 8.37
N THR A 91 19.74 1.32 7.56
CA THR A 91 20.94 0.88 6.84
C THR A 91 22.12 0.57 7.78
N ASN A 92 22.22 1.25 8.92
CA ASN A 92 23.25 0.98 9.94
C ASN A 92 23.11 -0.38 10.64
N MET A 93 22.01 -1.10 10.43
CA MET A 93 21.84 -2.47 10.94
C MET A 93 22.63 -3.50 10.14
N PHE A 94 23.14 -3.11 8.98
CA PHE A 94 23.81 -4.01 8.03
C PHE A 94 25.31 -3.66 7.93
N PRO A 95 26.20 -4.67 7.82
CA PRO A 95 27.65 -4.43 7.70
C PRO A 95 28.06 -3.62 6.47
N SER A 96 27.27 -3.72 5.40
CA SER A 96 27.46 -2.99 4.15
C SER A 96 26.08 -2.69 3.55
N TRP A 97 25.90 -1.47 3.06
CA TRP A 97 24.69 -1.04 2.37
C TRP A 97 25.07 -0.25 1.11
N GLU A 98 24.51 -0.63 -0.03
CA GLU A 98 24.67 0.11 -1.29
C GLU A 98 23.38 0.84 -1.61
N HIS A 99 23.50 2.16 -1.81
CA HIS A 99 22.36 2.97 -2.21
C HIS A 99 22.08 2.79 -3.70
N ARG A 100 20.80 2.62 -4.06
CA ARG A 100 20.37 2.40 -5.45
C ARG A 100 19.55 3.60 -5.93
N ASP A 101 20.24 4.58 -6.52
CA ASP A 101 19.63 5.82 -7.03
C ASP A 101 18.49 5.54 -8.03
N GLU A 102 18.66 4.55 -8.92
CA GLU A 102 17.64 4.18 -9.90
C GLU A 102 16.32 3.72 -9.27
N ILE A 103 16.35 3.17 -8.06
CA ILE A 103 15.16 2.76 -7.31
C ILE A 103 14.62 3.95 -6.51
N ALA A 104 15.50 4.75 -5.91
CA ALA A 104 15.11 5.96 -5.19
C ALA A 104 14.29 6.89 -6.09
N GLU A 105 14.75 7.13 -7.32
CA GLU A 105 14.03 7.94 -8.31
C GLU A 105 12.64 7.39 -8.62
N ILE A 106 12.49 6.07 -8.78
CA ILE A 106 11.19 5.43 -9.04
C ILE A 106 10.27 5.59 -7.82
N THR A 107 10.79 5.35 -6.62
CA THR A 107 10.04 5.43 -5.37
C THR A 107 9.62 6.88 -5.07
N GLU A 108 10.47 7.87 -5.27
CA GLU A 108 10.15 9.29 -5.05
C GLU A 108 9.07 9.83 -5.99
N MET A 109 8.92 9.24 -7.18
CA MET A 109 7.82 9.56 -8.09
C MET A 109 6.46 9.06 -7.57
N ASP A 110 6.45 8.10 -6.65
CA ASP A 110 5.24 7.67 -5.95
C ASP A 110 4.96 8.66 -4.81
N ALA A 111 3.90 9.46 -4.95
CA ALA A 111 3.61 10.61 -4.09
C ALA A 111 3.43 10.26 -2.60
N GLU A 112 3.27 8.98 -2.26
CA GLU A 112 3.17 8.51 -0.87
C GLU A 112 4.53 8.20 -0.22
N ALA A 113 5.58 7.96 -1.00
CA ALA A 113 6.90 7.60 -0.49
C ALA A 113 7.79 8.84 -0.31
N SER A 114 7.36 9.75 0.56
CA SER A 114 8.23 10.86 0.99
C SER A 114 9.27 10.38 2.00
N ASN A 115 10.39 11.10 2.14
CA ASN A 115 11.50 10.82 3.07
C ASN A 115 11.13 11.04 4.57
N GLN A 116 9.86 10.87 4.93
CA GLN A 116 9.32 11.02 6.27
C GLN A 116 9.30 9.68 7.00
N ILE A 117 9.31 9.73 8.34
CA ILE A 117 9.13 8.54 9.18
C ILE A 117 7.67 8.11 9.08
N ILE A 118 7.41 6.94 8.51
CA ILE A 118 6.06 6.41 8.30
C ILE A 118 5.82 5.24 9.26
N LEU A 119 4.80 5.36 10.12
CA LEU A 119 4.39 4.26 10.99
C LEU A 119 3.53 3.25 10.23
N VAL A 120 3.75 1.96 10.50
CA VAL A 120 2.96 0.88 9.90
C VAL A 120 1.48 1.01 10.26
N GLU A 121 1.16 1.45 11.48
CA GLU A 121 -0.22 1.63 11.94
C GLU A 121 -0.98 2.72 11.17
N ASP A 122 -0.30 3.81 10.80
CA ASP A 122 -0.92 4.92 10.06
C ASP A 122 -1.24 4.51 8.62
N VAL A 123 -0.34 3.78 7.97
CA VAL A 123 -0.58 3.27 6.61
C VAL A 123 -1.66 2.20 6.62
N LEU A 124 -1.62 1.27 7.59
CA LEU A 124 -2.65 0.26 7.73
C LEU A 124 -4.03 0.86 7.99
N ALA A 125 -4.11 1.92 8.80
CA ALA A 125 -5.37 2.61 9.07
C ALA A 125 -5.99 3.16 7.77
N LYS A 126 -5.16 3.74 6.89
CA LYS A 126 -5.59 4.18 5.54
C LYS A 126 -6.05 3.01 4.67
N LEU A 127 -5.29 1.91 4.62
CA LEU A 127 -5.68 0.71 3.86
C LEU A 127 -6.94 0.01 4.39
N CYS A 128 -7.27 0.22 5.67
CA CYS A 128 -8.49 -0.30 6.28
C CYS A 128 -9.69 0.63 6.12
N GLN A 129 -9.51 1.80 5.50
CA GLN A 129 -10.57 2.76 5.29
C GLN A 129 -11.65 2.17 4.39
N LYS A 130 -12.87 2.12 4.91
CA LYS A 130 -14.04 1.60 4.19
C LYS A 130 -14.66 2.65 3.28
N PHE A 131 -14.65 3.90 3.73
CA PHE A 131 -15.34 4.99 3.06
C PHE A 131 -14.38 6.14 2.78
N TYR A 132 -14.42 6.65 1.56
CA TYR A 132 -13.59 7.75 1.09
C TYR A 132 -14.50 8.93 0.71
N PRO A 133 -14.04 10.17 0.93
CA PRO A 133 -14.68 11.35 0.35
C PRO A 133 -14.85 11.19 -1.17
N LEU A 134 -15.97 11.68 -1.70
CA LEU A 134 -16.24 11.64 -3.15
C LEU A 134 -15.10 12.25 -3.97
N ALA A 135 -14.49 13.34 -3.48
CA ALA A 135 -13.37 14.00 -4.15
C ALA A 135 -12.18 13.06 -4.38
N ASP A 136 -11.88 12.19 -3.42
CA ASP A 136 -10.74 11.26 -3.50
C ASP A 136 -11.00 10.15 -4.52
N LEU A 137 -12.26 9.69 -4.62
CA LEU A 137 -12.66 8.67 -5.61
C LEU A 137 -12.74 9.22 -7.05
N LEU A 138 -12.91 10.54 -7.19
CA LEU A 138 -12.87 11.24 -8.48
C LEU A 138 -11.44 11.66 -8.88
N ALA A 139 -10.53 11.81 -7.91
CA ALA A 139 -9.14 12.13 -8.16
C ALA A 139 -8.37 10.94 -8.76
N ARG A 140 -7.21 11.24 -9.39
CA ARG A 140 -6.28 10.24 -9.88
C ARG A 140 -4.85 10.61 -9.41
N PRO A 141 -4.05 9.65 -8.92
CA PRO A 141 -4.36 8.22 -8.77
C PRO A 141 -5.47 7.95 -7.72
N LEU A 142 -6.14 6.80 -7.84
CA LEU A 142 -7.12 6.37 -6.84
C LEU A 142 -6.40 5.98 -5.54
N PRO A 143 -7.07 6.11 -4.37
CA PRO A 143 -6.52 5.60 -3.12
C PRO A 143 -6.18 4.11 -3.21
N GLU A 144 -5.14 3.68 -2.50
CA GLU A 144 -4.67 2.30 -2.57
C GLU A 144 -5.75 1.30 -2.09
N GLY A 145 -5.86 0.17 -2.80
CA GLY A 145 -6.84 -0.89 -2.48
C GLY A 145 -8.28 -0.59 -2.91
N VAL A 146 -8.54 0.57 -3.50
CA VAL A 146 -9.85 0.93 -4.07
C VAL A 146 -10.03 0.23 -5.43
N ASP A 147 -11.14 -0.50 -5.58
CA ASP A 147 -11.53 -1.11 -6.86
C ASP A 147 -12.05 -0.03 -7.84
N PRO A 148 -11.34 0.25 -8.94
CA PRO A 148 -11.72 1.28 -9.90
C PRO A 148 -13.06 0.99 -10.59
N LEU A 149 -13.51 -0.27 -10.63
CA LEU A 149 -14.77 -0.64 -11.28
C LEU A 149 -15.98 -0.47 -10.37
N ASN A 150 -15.75 -0.35 -9.06
CA ASN A 150 -16.80 -0.36 -8.04
C ASN A 150 -16.62 0.79 -7.04
N LEU A 151 -16.31 1.99 -7.51
CA LEU A 151 -16.05 3.16 -6.66
C LEU A 151 -17.22 3.50 -5.72
N GLU A 152 -18.46 3.23 -6.13
CA GLU A 152 -19.66 3.52 -5.35
C GLU A 152 -19.76 2.76 -4.03
N ILE A 153 -19.07 1.62 -3.89
CA ILE A 153 -19.11 0.83 -2.65
C ILE A 153 -18.31 1.51 -1.53
N TYR A 154 -17.40 2.40 -1.90
CA TYR A 154 -16.51 3.13 -1.01
C TYR A 154 -17.05 4.50 -0.60
N LEU A 155 -18.27 4.86 -0.99
CA LEU A 155 -18.93 6.07 -0.48
C LEU A 155 -19.73 5.74 0.78
N SER A 156 -19.84 6.69 1.71
CA SER A 156 -20.85 6.65 2.77
C SER A 156 -22.27 6.65 2.16
N ASN A 157 -23.31 6.41 2.94
CA ASN A 157 -24.67 6.49 2.40
C ASN A 157 -25.02 7.92 1.98
N GLU A 158 -24.60 8.89 2.79
CA GLU A 158 -24.78 10.31 2.55
C GLU A 158 -24.05 10.77 1.28
N ASP A 159 -22.77 10.38 1.11
CA ASP A 159 -21.99 10.73 -0.07
C ASP A 159 -22.48 9.99 -1.33
N PHE A 160 -22.97 8.76 -1.18
CA PHE A 160 -23.57 7.99 -2.27
C PHE A 160 -24.80 8.70 -2.82
N GLU A 161 -25.71 9.09 -1.92
CA GLU A 161 -26.92 9.84 -2.28
C GLU A 161 -26.58 11.20 -2.87
N ALA A 162 -25.60 11.91 -2.32
CA ALA A 162 -25.14 13.18 -2.87
C ALA A 162 -24.54 13.03 -4.29
N ALA A 163 -23.75 11.98 -4.53
CA ALA A 163 -23.09 11.74 -5.82
C ALA A 163 -24.08 11.29 -6.91
N LEU A 164 -24.89 10.28 -6.59
CA LEU A 164 -25.76 9.59 -7.55
C LEU A 164 -27.21 10.12 -7.57
N GLN A 165 -27.59 10.95 -6.59
CA GLN A 165 -28.95 11.50 -6.42
C GLN A 165 -30.03 10.42 -6.26
N LEU A 166 -29.64 9.26 -5.73
CA LEU A 166 -30.46 8.06 -5.55
C LEU A 166 -29.99 7.35 -4.28
N THR A 167 -30.89 6.66 -3.59
CA THR A 167 -30.47 5.81 -2.46
C THR A 167 -29.76 4.56 -2.96
N ARG A 168 -29.01 3.91 -2.07
CA ARG A 168 -28.27 2.68 -2.40
C ARG A 168 -29.22 1.55 -2.77
N GLU A 169 -30.37 1.47 -2.11
CA GLU A 169 -31.44 0.49 -2.40
C GLU A 169 -32.04 0.72 -3.79
N GLU A 170 -32.35 1.98 -4.14
CA GLU A 170 -32.89 2.34 -5.45
C GLU A 170 -31.90 2.01 -6.56
N TYR A 171 -30.62 2.34 -6.38
CA TYR A 171 -29.56 2.03 -7.33
C TYR A 171 -29.41 0.52 -7.54
N ASN A 172 -29.39 -0.26 -6.44
CA ASN A 172 -29.26 -1.72 -6.50
C ASN A 172 -30.45 -2.39 -7.18
N ALA A 173 -31.64 -1.77 -7.18
CA ALA A 173 -32.82 -2.26 -7.90
C ALA A 173 -32.77 -1.99 -9.41
N LEU A 174 -31.87 -1.11 -9.89
CA LEU A 174 -31.74 -0.82 -11.31
C LEU A 174 -31.06 -1.99 -12.06
N PRO A 175 -31.39 -2.20 -13.36
CA PRO A 175 -30.62 -3.12 -14.20
C PRO A 175 -29.14 -2.71 -14.27
N SER A 176 -28.23 -3.70 -14.37
CA SER A 176 -26.77 -3.47 -14.35
C SER A 176 -26.28 -2.46 -15.40
N TRP A 177 -26.87 -2.46 -16.60
CA TRP A 177 -26.52 -1.49 -17.65
C TRP A 177 -26.82 -0.04 -17.23
N LYS A 178 -27.88 0.17 -16.45
CA LYS A 178 -28.29 1.49 -15.97
C LYS A 178 -27.40 1.95 -14.81
N GLN A 179 -27.02 1.03 -13.92
CA GLN A 179 -26.03 1.27 -12.87
C GLN A 179 -24.70 1.75 -13.47
N VAL A 180 -24.15 1.01 -14.44
CA VAL A 180 -22.89 1.37 -15.13
C VAL A 180 -22.98 2.74 -15.81
N ASN A 181 -24.10 3.04 -16.47
CA ASN A 181 -24.27 4.34 -17.12
C ASN A 181 -24.30 5.51 -16.11
N LEU A 182 -24.94 5.32 -14.95
CA LEU A 182 -24.95 6.33 -13.88
C LEU A 182 -23.54 6.57 -13.31
N LYS A 183 -22.78 5.50 -13.06
CA LYS A 183 -21.38 5.62 -12.61
C LYS A 183 -20.53 6.41 -13.58
N LYS A 184 -20.59 6.04 -14.86
CA LYS A 184 -19.86 6.73 -15.94
C LYS A 184 -20.23 8.21 -16.01
N ALA A 185 -21.52 8.53 -15.92
CA ALA A 185 -21.99 9.92 -15.95
C ALA A 185 -21.47 10.77 -14.77
N LYS A 186 -21.08 10.12 -13.66
CA LYS A 186 -20.58 10.76 -12.44
C LYS A 186 -19.07 10.60 -12.24
N GLY A 187 -18.36 9.98 -13.18
CA GLY A 187 -16.91 9.74 -13.07
C GLY A 187 -16.51 8.63 -12.09
N LEU A 188 -17.45 7.78 -11.67
CA LEU A 188 -17.24 6.65 -10.77
C LEU A 188 -16.98 5.34 -11.54
N PHE A 189 -16.33 5.42 -12.70
CA PHE A 189 -16.03 4.29 -13.59
C PHE A 189 -14.65 4.44 -14.23
#